data_AF-A0A559UUA0-F1
#
_entry.id   AF-A0A559UUA0-F1
#
_cell.length_a   1.000
_cell.length_b   1.000
_cell.length_c   1.000
_cell.angle_alpha   90.00
_cell.angle_beta   90.00
_cell.angle_gamma   90.00
#
_symmetry.space_group_name_H-M   'P 1'
#
loop_
_entity.id
_entity.type
_entity.pdbx_description
1 polymer ?
#
loop_
_entity_poly.entity_id
_entity_poly.type
_entity_poly.pdbx_seq_one_letter_code
_entity_poly.pdbx_strand_id
1 'polypeptide(L)' 'MERPRPAQWRRLERELWRGPLAYGFDDEFQGWMLKRVKLLIGRMFHVGYIIQGMWMLLRRHRWSA' A
#
# COMPACT_ATOMS: atom_id res chain seq x y z
N MET A 1 -1.12 -18.62 -3.10
CA MET A 1 -0.62 -17.29 -3.49
C MET A 1 -1.79 -16.47 -3.99
N GLU A 2 -2.33 -15.56 -3.19
CA GLU A 2 -3.51 -14.80 -3.58
C GLU A 2 -3.11 -13.41 -4.09
N ARG A 3 -3.63 -13.06 -5.27
CA ARG A 3 -3.60 -11.71 -5.84
C ARG A 3 -4.65 -10.85 -5.12
N PRO A 4 -4.47 -9.52 -4.99
CA PRO A 4 -5.47 -8.72 -4.31
C PRO A 4 -6.73 -8.79 -5.15
N ARG A 5 -7.84 -9.21 -4.54
CA ARG A 5 -9.14 -9.10 -5.20
C ARG A 5 -9.34 -7.63 -5.59
N PRO A 6 -9.98 -7.31 -6.72
CA PRO A 6 -10.19 -5.92 -7.15
C PRO A 6 -10.80 -5.01 -6.07
N ALA A 7 -11.59 -5.59 -5.14
CA ALA A 7 -12.12 -4.89 -3.97
C ALA A 7 -11.05 -4.54 -2.91
N GLN A 8 -10.08 -5.43 -2.66
CA GLN A 8 -8.96 -5.17 -1.75
C GLN A 8 -8.06 -4.07 -2.32
N TRP A 9 -7.83 -4.08 -3.64
CA TRP A 9 -7.07 -3.03 -4.31
C TRP A 9 -7.73 -1.66 -4.18
N ARG A 10 -9.02 -1.54 -4.53
CA ARG A 10 -9.76 -0.26 -4.39
C ARG A 10 -9.75 0.26 -2.95
N ARG A 11 -9.74 -0.63 -1.96
CA ARG A 11 -9.63 -0.23 -0.55
C ARG A 11 -8.23 0.29 -0.24
N LEU A 12 -7.19 -0.43 -0.64
CA LEU A 12 -5.80 -0.02 -0.46
C LEU A 12 -5.52 1.33 -1.15
N GLU A 13 -6.00 1.53 -2.37
CA GLU A 13 -5.82 2.77 -3.14
C GLU A 13 -6.42 3.98 -2.41
N ARG A 14 -7.62 3.85 -1.82
CA ARG A 14 -8.21 4.93 -1.00
C ARG A 14 -7.38 5.26 0.23
N GLU A 15 -6.78 4.26 0.87
CA GLU A 15 -5.92 4.48 2.02
C GLU A 15 -4.57 5.11 1.63
N LEU A 16 -4.04 4.73 0.46
CA LEU A 16 -2.86 5.38 -0.11
C LEU A 16 -3.14 6.86 -0.42
N TRP A 17 -4.34 7.20 -0.93
CA TRP A 17 -4.79 8.57 -1.18
C TRP A 17 -4.93 9.42 0.09
N ARG A 18 -5.30 8.82 1.23
CA ARG A 18 -5.30 9.53 2.53
C ARG A 18 -3.91 9.93 3.00
N GLY A 19 -2.88 9.33 2.42
CA GLY A 19 -1.49 9.62 2.72
C GLY A 19 -0.99 8.94 3.99
N PRO A 20 0.34 8.89 4.17
CA PRO A 20 0.99 8.26 5.31
C PRO A 20 0.65 8.96 6.64
N LEU A 21 0.44 10.28 6.63
CA LEU A 21 0.12 11.05 7.83
C LEU A 21 -1.18 10.59 8.52
N ALA A 22 -2.19 10.19 7.76
CA ALA A 22 -3.44 9.64 8.31
C ALA A 22 -3.24 8.35 9.12
N TYR A 23 -2.07 7.72 8.96
CA TYR A 23 -1.67 6.49 9.63
C TYR A 23 -0.60 6.70 10.71
N GLY A 24 -0.29 7.95 11.07
CA GLY A 24 0.73 8.29 12.06
C GLY A 24 2.16 8.13 11.56
N PHE A 25 2.35 8.15 10.23
CA PHE A 25 3.67 8.14 9.61
C PHE A 25 4.09 9.57 9.28
N ASP A 26 4.60 10.28 10.29
CA ASP A 26 4.99 11.70 10.26
C ASP A 26 6.51 11.93 10.11
N ASP A 27 7.29 10.88 9.87
CA ASP A 27 8.74 11.01 9.65
C ASP A 27 9.12 11.75 8.33
N GLU A 28 10.41 12.06 8.21
CA GLU A 28 11.04 12.86 7.16
C GLU A 28 10.61 12.55 5.72
N PHE A 29 10.17 11.32 5.42
CA PHE A 29 9.93 10.92 4.04
C PHE A 29 8.60 11.40 3.45
N GLN A 30 7.68 11.98 4.24
CA GLN A 30 6.37 12.58 3.84
C GLN A 30 5.45 11.74 2.92
N GLY A 31 5.90 10.54 2.51
CA GLY A 31 5.32 9.72 1.45
C GLY A 31 5.33 8.24 1.81
N TRP A 32 4.78 7.44 0.91
CA TRP A 32 4.63 6.01 1.12
C TRP A 32 5.88 5.23 0.75
N MET A 33 6.66 4.85 1.75
CA MET A 33 7.74 3.88 1.57
C MET A 33 7.19 2.45 1.43
N LEU A 34 7.88 1.60 0.66
CA LEU A 34 7.53 0.17 0.48
C LEU A 34 7.29 -0.56 1.82
N LYS A 35 8.10 -0.26 2.85
CA LYS A 35 7.92 -0.81 4.21
C LYS A 35 6.58 -0.41 4.85
N ARG A 36 6.12 0.83 4.63
CA ARG A 36 4.85 1.36 5.16
C ARG A 36 3.66 0.76 4.43
N VAL A 37 3.74 0.66 3.10
CA VAL A 37 2.69 0.00 2.31
C VAL A 37 2.57 -1.48 2.72
N LYS A 38 3.69 -2.17 2.96
CA LYS A 38 3.68 -3.54 3.50
C LYS A 38 2.97 -3.61 4.87
N LEU A 39 3.27 -2.67 5.78
CA LEU A 39 2.65 -2.60 7.10
C LEU A 39 1.13 -2.35 7.00
N LEU A 40 0.73 -1.44 6.12
CA LEU A 40 -0.68 -1.10 5.87
C LEU A 40 -1.46 -2.31 5.35
N ILE A 41 -0.92 -3.04 4.39
CA ILE A 41 -1.54 -4.27 3.86
C ILE A 41 -1.66 -5.34 4.94
N GLY A 42 -0.61 -5.54 5.75
CA GLY A 42 -0.64 -6.47 6.88
C GLY A 42 -1.74 -6.12 7.88
N ARG A 43 -1.91 -4.83 8.19
CA ARG A 43 -2.97 -4.34 9.10
C ARG A 43 -4.37 -4.46 8.51
N MET A 44 -4.53 -4.25 7.20
CA MET A 44 -5.85 -4.25 6.55
C MET A 44 -6.37 -5.64 6.19
N PHE A 45 -5.48 -6.57 5.85
CA PHE A 45 -5.87 -7.85 5.26
C PHE A 45 -5.32 -9.06 6.01
N HIS A 46 -4.47 -8.88 7.04
CA HIS A 46 -3.83 -9.97 7.79
C HIS A 46 -3.12 -11.01 6.88
N VAL A 47 -2.72 -10.58 5.67
CA VAL A 47 -1.98 -11.40 4.70
C VAL A 47 -0.62 -10.76 4.42
N GLY A 48 0.41 -11.60 4.33
CA GLY A 48 1.73 -11.18 3.91
C GLY A 48 1.81 -11.06 2.40
N TYR A 49 1.83 -9.84 1.88
CA TYR A 49 2.17 -9.61 0.46
C TYR A 49 3.69 -9.53 0.27
N ILE A 50 4.17 -10.15 -0.80
CA ILE A 50 5.53 -9.97 -1.30
C ILE A 50 5.68 -8.61 -1.98
N ILE A 51 6.75 -7.90 -1.62
CA ILE A 51 7.05 -6.52 -2.03
C ILE A 51 7.12 -6.37 -3.56
N GLN A 52 7.58 -7.41 -4.27
CA GLN A 52 7.67 -7.41 -5.74
C GLN A 52 6.29 -7.32 -6.42
N GLY A 53 5.31 -8.09 -5.93
CA GLY A 53 3.95 -8.05 -6.45
C GLY A 53 3.31 -6.69 -6.22
N MET A 54 3.64 -6.05 -5.10
CA MET A 54 3.17 -4.71 -4.75
C MET A 54 3.76 -3.64 -5.67
N TRP A 55 5.05 -3.71 -6.01
CA TRP A 55 5.69 -2.75 -6.90
C TRP A 55 5.16 -2.85 -8.35
N MET A 56 4.93 -4.07 -8.86
CA MET A 56 4.25 -4.26 -10.15
C MET A 56 2.82 -3.72 -10.14
N LEU A 57 2.10 -3.89 -9.03
CA LEU A 57 0.73 -3.40 -8.86
C LEU A 57 0.69 -1.86 -8.89
N LEU A 58 1.56 -1.20 -8.12
CA LEU A 58 1.67 0.25 -8.08
C LEU A 58 2.03 0.83 -9.46
N ARG A 59 2.99 0.22 -10.16
CA ARG A 59 3.36 0.64 -11.52
C ARG A 59 2.22 0.46 -12.53
N ARG A 60 1.45 -0.63 -12.45
CA ARG A 60 0.29 -0.87 -13.32
C ARG A 60 -0.78 0.19 -13.15
N HIS A 61 -0.95 0.71 -11.93
CA HIS A 61 -1.92 1.74 -11.61
C HIS A 61 -1.37 3.18 -11.74
N ARG A 62 -0.20 3.35 -12.40
CA ARG A 62 0.49 4.65 -12.58
C ARG A 62 0.66 5.42 -11.27
N TRP A 63 0.83 4.70 -10.17
CA TRP A 63 1.03 5.33 -8.88
C TRP A 63 2.53 5.61 -8.70
N SER A 64 2.87 6.89 -8.74
CA SER A 64 4.21 7.44 -8.55
C SER A 64 4.10 8.55 -7.51
N ALA A 65 3.99 8.15 -6.24
CA ALA A 65 4.07 9.04 -5.09
C ALA A 65 5.53 9.18 -4.64
#